data_AF-A0A7C2FX64-F1
#
_entry.id   AF-A0A7C2FX64-F1
#
_cell.length_a   1.000
_cell.length_b   1.000
_cell.length_c   1.000
_cell.angle_alpha   90.00
_cell.angle_beta   90.00
_cell.angle_gamma   90.00
#
_symmetry.space_group_name_H-M   'P 1'
#
loop_
_entity.id
_entity.type
_entity.pdbx_description
1 polymer ?
#
loop_
_entity_poly.entity_id
_entity_poly.type
_entity_poly.pdbx_seq_one_letter_code
_entity_poly.pdbx_strand_id
1 'polypeptide(L)'
;MWVVLVLLALGALLSLYFLIVLVGAVLALLPWLIVGLIAGWVADKLMGNQYGLVGDLLIGLAGSLIGTALYILLTGHRPGGPLGITHLIMAVIGAVLLLAVMRAIGRRQAA
;
A
#
# COMPACT_ATOMS: atom_id res chain seq x y z
N MET A 1 44.36 20.01 11.97
CA MET A 1 44.16 18.56 12.23
C MET A 1 42.78 18.28 12.83
N TRP A 2 42.41 18.91 13.94
CA TRP A 2 41.08 18.73 14.57
C TRP A 2 39.88 19.02 13.66
N VAL A 3 39.92 20.10 12.87
CA VAL A 3 38.83 20.43 11.92
C VAL A 3 38.61 19.31 10.91
N VAL A 4 39.67 18.71 10.38
CA VAL A 4 39.57 17.58 9.43
C VAL A 4 38.93 16.37 10.11
N LEU A 5 39.32 16.06 11.36
CA LEU A 5 38.71 14.96 12.12
C LEU A 5 37.22 15.18 12.37
N VAL A 6 36.83 16.41 12.70
CA VAL A 6 35.41 16.78 12.89
C VAL A 6 34.62 16.63 11.59
N LEU A 7 35.16 17.11 10.47
CA LEU A 7 34.52 16.99 9.16
C LEU A 7 34.38 15.52 8.72
N LEU A 8 35.40 14.70 8.96
CA LEU A 8 35.35 13.26 8.68
C LEU A 8 34.31 12.55 9.55
N ALA A 9 34.25 12.85 10.84
CA ALA A 9 33.27 12.27 11.75
C ALA A 9 31.83 12.66 11.37
N LEU A 10 31.60 13.93 11.04
CA LEU A 10 30.31 14.44 10.55
C LEU A 10 29.90 13.78 9.23
N GLY A 11 30.84 13.66 8.29
CA GLY A 11 30.59 12.98 7.02
C GLY A 11 30.22 11.51 7.20
N ALA A 12 30.94 10.81 8.07
CA ALA A 12 30.62 9.42 8.42
C ALA A 12 29.23 9.30 9.06
N LEU A 13 28.89 10.16 10.04
CA LEU A 13 27.57 10.16 10.68
C LEU A 13 26.44 10.46 9.70
N LEU A 14 26.61 11.42 8.79
CA LEU A 14 25.64 11.75 7.76
C LEU A 14 25.43 10.58 6.79
N SER A 15 26.51 9.93 6.34
CA SER A 15 26.42 8.76 5.49
C SER A 15 25.71 7.58 6.16
N LEU A 16 25.96 7.37 7.45
CA LEU A 16 25.30 6.33 8.24
C LEU A 16 23.82 6.61 8.43
N TYR A 17 23.46 7.85 8.75
CA TYR A 17 22.06 8.30 8.84
C TYR A 17 21.33 8.08 7.53
N PHE A 18 21.94 8.48 6.41
CA PHE A 18 21.36 8.29 5.08
C PHE A 18 21.11 6.82 4.77
N LEU A 19 22.05 5.93 5.08
CA LEU A 19 21.90 4.48 4.92
C LEU A 19 20.72 3.93 5.73
N ILE A 20 20.60 4.32 7.00
CA ILE A 20 19.51 3.87 7.88
C ILE A 20 18.15 4.34 7.33
N VAL A 21 18.05 5.60 6.93
CA VAL A 21 16.82 6.16 6.34
C VAL A 21 16.45 5.44 5.05
N LEU A 22 17.43 5.19 4.18
CA LEU A 22 17.21 4.49 2.92
C LEU A 22 16.68 3.07 3.16
N VAL A 23 17.32 2.32 4.05
CA VAL A 23 16.88 0.96 4.41
C VAL A 23 15.49 0.99 5.04
N GLY A 24 15.24 1.90 5.98
CA GLY A 24 13.94 2.07 6.60
C GLY A 24 12.83 2.40 5.59
N ALA A 25 13.11 3.26 4.61
CA ALA A 25 12.17 3.60 3.55
C ALA A 25 11.80 2.39 2.67
N VAL A 26 12.79 1.56 2.29
CA VAL A 26 12.54 0.33 1.52
C VAL A 26 11.70 -0.67 2.33
N LEU A 27 12.04 -0.88 3.60
CA LEU A 27 11.30 -1.79 4.48
C LEU A 27 9.86 -1.32 4.73
N ALA A 28 9.60 -0.01 4.73
CA ALA A 28 8.26 0.54 4.90
C ALA A 28 7.31 0.21 3.74
N LEU A 29 7.83 -0.06 2.54
CA LEU A 29 7.02 -0.36 1.34
C LEU A 29 6.58 -1.83 1.28
N LEU A 30 7.39 -2.76 1.81
CA LEU A 30 7.12 -4.20 1.77
C LEU A 30 5.71 -4.57 2.29
N PRO A 31 5.27 -4.08 3.47
CA PRO A 31 3.94 -4.33 3.97
C PRO A 31 2.80 -3.95 3.05
N TRP A 32 2.90 -2.79 2.40
CA TRP A 32 1.86 -2.28 1.51
C TRP A 32 1.73 -3.14 0.25
N LEU A 33 2.86 -3.60 -0.28
CA LEU A 33 2.89 -4.55 -1.40
C LEU A 33 2.25 -5.89 -1.03
N ILE A 34 2.59 -6.44 0.13
CA ILE A 34 2.05 -7.73 0.59
C ILE A 34 0.54 -7.62 0.84
N VAL A 35 0.11 -6.60 1.60
CA VAL A 35 -1.31 -6.39 1.92
C VAL A 35 -2.11 -6.07 0.66
N GLY A 36 -1.58 -5.23 -0.24
CA GLY A 36 -2.21 -4.95 -1.52
C GLY A 36 -2.40 -6.23 -2.34
N LEU A 37 -1.34 -7.03 -2.52
CA LEU A 37 -1.43 -8.26 -3.30
C LEU A 37 -2.44 -9.25 -2.70
N ILE A 38 -2.43 -9.45 -1.39
CA ILE A 38 -3.39 -10.34 -0.71
C ILE A 38 -4.81 -9.79 -0.88
N ALA A 39 -5.02 -8.48 -0.68
CA ALA A 39 -6.32 -7.87 -0.78
C ALA A 39 -6.91 -7.95 -2.21
N GLY A 40 -6.09 -7.67 -3.21
CA GLY A 40 -6.47 -7.77 -4.62
C GLY A 40 -6.81 -9.19 -5.02
N TRP A 41 -5.99 -10.17 -4.63
CA TRP A 41 -6.25 -11.58 -4.89
C TRP A 41 -7.56 -12.07 -4.25
N VAL A 42 -7.83 -11.67 -3.00
CA VAL A 42 -9.10 -11.98 -2.32
C VAL A 42 -10.27 -11.34 -3.06
N ALA A 43 -10.14 -10.07 -3.47
CA ALA A 43 -11.18 -9.37 -4.22
C ALA A 43 -11.47 -10.01 -5.59
N ASP A 44 -10.42 -10.47 -6.29
CA ASP A 44 -10.53 -11.14 -7.59
C ASP A 44 -11.31 -12.47 -7.45
N LYS A 45 -10.99 -13.25 -6.41
CA LYS A 45 -11.71 -14.48 -6.06
C LYS A 45 -13.18 -14.23 -5.71
N LEU A 46 -13.47 -13.18 -4.93
CA LEU A 46 -14.84 -12.82 -4.54
C LEU A 46 -15.67 -12.33 -5.73
N MET A 47 -15.06 -11.60 -6.66
CA MET A 47 -15.73 -11.12 -7.85
C MET A 47 -15.79 -12.17 -8.97
N GLY A 48 -14.94 -13.19 -8.94
CA GLY A 48 -14.83 -14.19 -10.01
C GLY A 48 -14.19 -13.62 -11.28
N ASN A 49 -13.29 -12.64 -11.13
CA ASN A 49 -12.43 -12.21 -12.24
C ASN A 49 -11.10 -12.99 -12.20
N GLN A 50 -10.28 -12.83 -13.25
CA GLN A 50 -8.95 -13.43 -13.35
C GLN A 50 -7.97 -12.36 -13.83
N TYR A 51 -7.85 -11.26 -13.08
CA TYR A 51 -6.94 -10.17 -13.45
C TYR A 51 -5.45 -10.56 -13.30
N GLY A 52 -5.18 -11.70 -12.64
CA GLY A 52 -3.85 -12.26 -12.46
C GLY A 52 -3.00 -11.46 -11.49
N LEU A 53 -1.76 -11.90 -11.25
CA LEU A 53 -0.89 -11.32 -10.22
C LEU A 53 -0.68 -9.81 -10.34
N VAL A 54 -0.46 -9.32 -11.56
CA VAL A 54 -0.22 -7.88 -11.81
C VAL A 54 -1.50 -7.07 -11.59
N GLY A 55 -2.64 -7.59 -12.06
CA GLY A 55 -3.93 -6.95 -11.84
C GLY A 55 -4.31 -6.90 -10.37
N ASP A 56 -4.17 -8.02 -9.66
CA ASP A 56 -4.41 -8.13 -8.22
C ASP A 56 -3.55 -7.15 -7.44
N LEU A 57 -2.27 -7.01 -7.78
CA LEU A 57 -1.38 -6.05 -7.13
C LEU A 57 -1.86 -4.61 -7.34
N LEU A 58 -2.18 -4.21 -8.58
CA LEU A 58 -2.61 -2.85 -8.91
C LEU A 58 -3.96 -2.51 -8.28
N ILE A 59 -4.93 -3.42 -8.39
CA ILE A 59 -6.27 -3.29 -7.81
C ILE A 59 -6.16 -3.25 -6.29
N GLY A 60 -5.31 -4.07 -5.70
CA GLY A 60 -5.07 -4.11 -4.26
C GLY A 60 -4.42 -2.83 -3.72
N LEU A 61 -3.39 -2.30 -4.42
CA LEU A 61 -2.78 -1.02 -4.09
C LEU A 61 -3.79 0.14 -4.18
N ALA A 62 -4.54 0.23 -5.27
CA ALA A 62 -5.59 1.24 -5.43
C ALA A 62 -6.73 1.08 -4.40
N GLY A 63 -7.13 -0.16 -4.14
CA GLY A 63 -8.12 -0.54 -3.15
C GLY A 63 -7.70 -0.18 -1.73
N SER A 64 -6.41 -0.29 -1.38
CA SER A 64 -5.90 0.11 -0.06
C SER A 64 -6.05 1.61 0.22
N LEU A 65 -5.92 2.44 -0.82
CA LEU A 65 -6.11 3.90 -0.71
C LEU A 65 -7.59 4.23 -0.51
N ILE A 66 -8.47 3.60 -1.28
CA ILE A 66 -9.93 3.78 -1.18
C ILE A 66 -10.44 3.27 0.16
N GLY A 67 -9.99 2.08 0.58
CA GLY A 67 -10.34 1.47 1.86
C GLY A 67 -9.89 2.30 3.05
N THR A 68 -8.69 2.86 3.00
CA THR A 68 -8.18 3.77 4.04
C THR A 68 -9.01 5.05 4.11
N ALA A 69 -9.30 5.68 2.96
CA ALA A 69 -10.15 6.86 2.91
C ALA A 69 -11.55 6.58 3.49
N LEU A 70 -12.13 5.43 3.15
CA LEU A 70 -13.42 4.98 3.67
C LEU A 70 -13.37 4.78 5.19
N TYR A 71 -12.35 4.09 5.71
CA TYR A 71 -12.17 3.89 7.14
C TYR A 71 -12.07 5.21 7.92
N ILE A 72 -11.29 6.16 7.40
CA ILE A 72 -11.14 7.50 8.01
C ILE A 72 -12.47 8.23 8.00
N LEU A 73 -13.23 8.17 6.91
CA LEU A 73 -14.51 8.84 6.81
C LEU A 73 -15.55 8.26 7.79
N LEU A 74 -15.57 6.94 7.97
CA LEU A 74 -16.52 6.27 8.86
C LEU A 74 -16.16 6.40 10.34
N THR A 75 -14.87 6.31 10.68
CA THR A 75 -14.43 6.21 12.08
C THR A 75 -13.80 7.49 12.62
N GLY A 76 -13.42 8.42 11.75
CA GLY A 76 -12.60 9.59 12.10
C GLY A 76 -11.14 9.25 12.43
N HIS A 77 -10.75 7.98 12.39
CA HIS A 77 -9.42 7.50 12.79
C HIS A 77 -8.66 6.95 11.59
N ARG A 78 -7.33 6.98 11.66
CA ARG A 78 -6.51 6.28 10.66
C ARG A 78 -6.50 4.78 10.97
N PRO A 79 -6.59 3.91 9.95
CA PRO A 79 -6.41 2.48 10.17
C PRO A 79 -5.03 2.24 10.78
N GLY A 80 -4.87 1.12 11.50
CA GLY A 80 -3.61 0.75 12.14
C GLY A 80 -2.44 0.65 11.14
N GLY A 81 -1.27 0.22 11.64
CA GLY A 81 -0.07 0.11 10.81
C GLY A 81 -0.28 -0.71 9.52
N PRO A 82 0.65 -0.65 8.55
CA PRO A 82 0.49 -1.23 7.22
C PRO A 82 0.11 -2.72 7.19
N LEU A 83 0.58 -3.51 8.18
CA LEU A 83 0.25 -4.93 8.36
C LEU A 83 -0.93 -5.18 9.32
N GLY A 84 -1.63 -4.14 9.75
CA GLY A 84 -2.75 -4.24 10.66
C GLY A 84 -3.92 -4.99 10.03
N ILE A 85 -4.57 -5.84 10.82
CA ILE A 85 -5.74 -6.61 10.37
C ILE A 85 -6.84 -5.68 9.84
N THR A 86 -7.05 -4.54 10.52
CA THR A 86 -8.00 -3.50 10.09
C THR A 86 -7.65 -2.92 8.72
N HIS A 87 -6.37 -2.67 8.45
CA HIS A 87 -5.91 -2.14 7.17
C HIS A 87 -6.12 -3.15 6.05
N LEU A 88 -5.82 -4.44 6.29
CA LEU A 88 -6.08 -5.52 5.32
C LEU A 88 -7.57 -5.65 5.00
N ILE A 89 -8.44 -5.66 6.01
CA ILE A 89 -9.89 -5.76 5.80
C ILE A 89 -10.38 -4.58 4.95
N MET A 90 -9.96 -3.37 5.28
CA MET A 90 -10.38 -2.18 4.54
C MET A 90 -9.79 -2.15 3.13
N ALA A 91 -8.58 -2.63 2.92
CA ALA A 91 -7.98 -2.79 1.59
C ALA A 91 -8.78 -3.77 0.73
N VAL A 92 -9.23 -4.90 1.29
CA VAL A 92 -10.12 -5.85 0.59
C VAL A 92 -11.43 -5.18 0.22
N ILE A 93 -12.08 -4.48 1.16
CA ILE A 93 -13.34 -3.76 0.91
C ILE A 93 -13.16 -2.72 -0.21
N GLY A 94 -12.09 -1.93 -0.16
CA GLY A 94 -11.79 -0.94 -1.18
C GLY A 94 -11.50 -1.57 -2.56
N ALA A 95 -10.79 -2.70 -2.61
CA ALA A 95 -10.53 -3.44 -3.83
C ALA A 95 -11.81 -4.02 -4.44
N VAL A 96 -12.68 -4.63 -3.62
CA VAL A 96 -14.00 -5.12 -4.04
C VAL A 96 -14.84 -3.96 -4.58
N LEU A 97 -14.87 -2.81 -3.89
CA LEU A 97 -15.61 -1.64 -4.36
C LEU A 97 -15.10 -1.14 -5.72
N LEU A 98 -13.78 -1.07 -5.89
CA LEU A 98 -13.15 -0.66 -7.15
C LEU A 98 -13.55 -1.59 -8.30
N LEU A 99 -13.46 -2.90 -8.10
CA LEU A 99 -13.87 -3.89 -9.09
C LEU A 99 -15.37 -3.82 -9.40
N ALA A 100 -16.21 -3.56 -8.40
CA ALA A 100 -17.65 -3.37 -8.58
C ALA A 100 -17.93 -2.22 -9.55
N VAL A 101 -17.26 -1.08 -9.35
CA VAL A 101 -17.42 0.11 -10.19
C VAL A 101 -16.90 -0.14 -11.59
N MET A 102 -15.71 -0.75 -11.73
CA MET A 102 -15.15 -1.09 -13.04
C MET A 102 -16.10 -1.99 -13.86
N ARG A 103 -16.71 -2.99 -13.22
CA ARG A 103 -17.72 -3.85 -13.85
C ARG A 103 -18.98 -3.09 -14.22
N ALA A 104 -19.48 -2.23 -13.34
CA ALA A 104 -20.69 -1.45 -13.59
C ALA A 104 -20.53 -0.52 -14.81
N ILE A 105 -19.35 0.07 -14.98
CA ILE A 105 -19.02 0.91 -16.13
C ILE A 105 -18.83 0.05 -17.39
N GLY A 106 -18.08 -1.06 -17.31
CA GLY A 106 -17.84 -1.95 -18.45
C GLY A 106 -19.12 -2.57 -19.03
N ARG A 107 -20.11 -2.90 -18.19
CA ARG A 107 -21.42 -3.42 -18.64
C ARG A 107 -22.23 -2.40 -19.45
N ARG A 108 -22.02 -1.09 -19.27
CA ARG A 108 -22.73 -0.04 -20.02
C ARG A 108 -22.21 0.16 -21.44
N GLN A 109 -21.02 -0.35 -21.78
CA GLN A 109 -20.45 -0.21 -23.12
C GLN A 109 -20.88 -1.33 -24.09
N ALA A 110 -21.46 -2.41 -23.56
CA ALA A 110 -21.96 -3.55 -24.33
C ALA A 110 -23.48 -3.52 -24.58
N ALA A 111 -24.17 -2.45 -24.16
CA ALA A 111 -25.60 -2.20 -24.35
C ALA A 111 -25.80 -0.92 -25.15
#